data_AF-L1I7V2-F1
#
_entry.id   AF-L1I7V2-F1
#
_cell.length_a   1.000
_cell.length_b   1.000
_cell.length_c   1.000
_cell.angle_alpha   90.00
_cell.angle_beta   90.00
_cell.angle_gamma   90.00
#
_symmetry.space_group_name_H-M   'P 1'
#
loop_
_entity.id
_entity.type
_entity.pdbx_description
1 polymer ?
#
loop_
_entity_poly.entity_id
_entity_poly.type
_entity_poly.pdbx_seq_one_letter_code
_entity_poly.pdbx_strand_id
1 'polypeptide(L)'
;MSEYDTDCSDNTTKTNISGLSFETADTVPCKKFDTAFFNNSKLHGYMFYEPFHKQRLITVLKDYDQYEHLLIHSKKMDFHEEFDIKQMIQLCLKNAGQKDYLTVTYSKSRNSPKHDGKFIGRWFANKWVGLQYMPRCLRHALCGSAGSDSHKDLWMDLDMVNAHPTLALHLFKLYNLNTKYLEEYINDRERILREIIEKTDCTRDEAKTLLLKILNGGADKTFIPWRKEFFREVQHNLETVSILPEFAFIRRKITQRSDGKYNIPAKTVNQIICAMENYILELFTLKLIEDGVIPAFKNGYKCVLIHDGLQVPWTEENEERMRDLTKYEEFIKQKTGIEIKLKVKPFDEYMTIREEVENKLDHLNLKTLAELSEYDYEDVKTVFERECAKIMDPIMYIQNSNNNIVMRNKEKLKDAFANIKYKGFNERKGTHEEMPFINEWLTDTRMRTYERLDFIPAQTPANVYNIWTGFDVPLETPLPDDFNIEDNDYIRRYLKHIDMVVGSDEISTYIKCWIAHKLQKPGVKTCVCLLFYSIEEGTGDKYSIELEENTGIYYVL
;
A
#
# COMPACT_ATOMS: atom_id res chain seq x y z
N MET A 1 -57.97 -11.64 3.21
CA MET A 1 -56.73 -12.44 3.30
C MET A 1 -55.61 -11.47 3.02
N SER A 2 -55.34 -10.67 4.04
CA SER A 2 -54.78 -9.34 3.95
C SER A 2 -54.59 -8.84 5.39
N GLU A 3 -53.52 -8.07 5.58
CA GLU A 3 -53.41 -6.95 6.53
C GLU A 3 -53.57 -7.25 8.03
N TYR A 4 -52.48 -7.00 8.76
CA TYR A 4 -52.55 -6.44 10.11
C TYR A 4 -51.38 -5.46 10.32
N ASP A 5 -51.66 -4.17 10.07
CA ASP A 5 -51.36 -3.07 11.01
C ASP A 5 -51.98 -3.43 12.38
N THR A 6 -51.51 -3.09 13.57
CA THR A 6 -50.75 -1.97 14.14
C THR A 6 -50.41 -2.40 15.58
N ASP A 7 -49.24 -2.06 16.13
CA ASP A 7 -49.19 -1.36 17.42
C ASP A 7 -47.78 -0.90 17.83
N CYS A 8 -47.70 0.39 18.10
CA CYS A 8 -46.59 1.07 18.75
C CYS A 8 -46.52 0.68 20.23
N SER A 9 -45.33 0.37 20.74
CA SER A 9 -44.97 0.77 22.10
C SER A 9 -43.46 0.93 22.28
N ASP A 10 -43.10 2.13 22.72
CA ASP A 10 -41.80 2.57 23.20
C ASP A 10 -41.24 1.65 24.28
N ASN A 11 -39.95 1.32 24.19
CA ASN A 11 -39.17 0.84 25.33
C ASN A 11 -37.77 1.45 25.32
N THR A 12 -37.71 2.74 25.67
CA THR A 12 -36.48 3.37 26.18
C THR A 12 -36.21 2.91 27.60
N THR A 13 -35.28 1.96 27.78
CA THR A 13 -34.74 1.60 29.09
C THR A 13 -33.75 2.68 29.55
N LYS A 14 -34.29 3.72 30.21
CA LYS A 14 -33.52 4.61 31.10
C LYS A 14 -33.00 3.79 32.28
N THR A 15 -31.70 3.52 32.32
CA THR A 15 -31.07 3.01 33.53
C THR A 15 -30.80 4.19 34.48
N ASN A 16 -31.66 4.34 35.47
CA ASN A 16 -31.47 5.25 36.61
C ASN A 16 -30.24 4.79 37.41
N ILE A 17 -29.18 5.60 37.42
CA ILE A 17 -28.14 5.55 38.45
C ILE A 17 -28.37 6.75 39.36
N SER A 18 -29.36 6.63 40.24
CA SER A 18 -29.58 7.54 41.36
C SER A 18 -28.86 6.96 42.58
N GLY A 19 -27.67 7.47 42.89
CA GLY A 19 -26.90 6.99 44.05
C GLY A 19 -25.43 7.37 44.07
N LEU A 20 -25.08 8.62 43.77
CA LEU A 20 -23.77 9.19 44.11
C LEU A 20 -24.03 10.57 44.72
N SER A 21 -23.91 10.65 46.04
CA SER A 21 -23.89 11.90 46.78
C SER A 21 -22.67 12.71 46.35
N PHE A 22 -22.90 13.90 45.81
CA PHE A 22 -21.85 14.89 45.59
C PHE A 22 -21.41 15.43 46.95
N GLU A 23 -20.40 14.82 47.55
CA GLU A 23 -19.60 15.50 48.56
C GLU A 23 -18.85 16.63 47.86
N THR A 24 -19.03 17.83 48.40
CA THR A 24 -18.39 19.07 47.96
C THR A 24 -16.88 18.85 47.92
N ALA A 25 -16.28 19.10 46.76
CA ALA A 25 -14.85 19.01 46.51
C ALA A 25 -14.08 19.93 47.47
N ASP A 26 -13.66 19.39 48.61
CA ASP A 26 -12.60 19.96 49.40
C ASP A 26 -11.35 20.08 48.51
N THR A 27 -10.77 21.27 48.54
CA THR A 27 -9.71 21.73 47.66
C THR A 27 -8.49 20.82 47.71
N VAL A 28 -8.43 19.87 46.78
CA VAL A 28 -7.22 19.10 46.51
C VAL A 28 -6.16 20.07 45.96
N PRO A 29 -4.95 20.17 46.54
CA PRO A 29 -3.91 21.05 46.05
C PRO A 29 -3.43 20.54 44.69
N CYS A 30 -4.03 21.05 43.62
CA CYS A 30 -3.73 20.65 42.25
C CYS A 30 -2.55 21.48 41.72
N LYS A 31 -1.51 20.80 41.24
CA LYS A 31 -0.50 21.47 40.39
C LYS A 31 -1.21 21.95 39.13
N LYS A 32 -1.10 23.24 38.83
CA LYS A 32 -1.74 23.84 37.66
C LYS A 32 -1.25 23.16 36.37
N PHE A 33 -2.17 22.80 35.49
CA PHE A 33 -1.84 22.32 34.13
C PHE A 33 -1.02 23.36 33.38
N ASP A 34 0.09 22.92 32.78
CA ASP A 34 0.95 23.80 32.01
C ASP A 34 0.32 24.14 30.65
N THR A 35 -0.20 25.36 30.54
CA THR A 35 -0.80 25.86 29.30
C THR A 35 0.20 25.93 28.13
N ALA A 36 1.51 25.80 28.35
CA ALA A 36 2.50 25.69 27.28
C ALA A 36 2.21 24.53 26.31
N PHE A 37 1.56 23.46 26.77
CA PHE A 37 1.09 22.36 25.91
C PHE A 37 0.11 22.82 24.82
N PHE A 38 -0.59 23.93 25.03
CA PHE A 38 -1.51 24.53 24.05
C PHE A 38 -0.86 25.59 23.17
N ASN A 39 0.36 26.04 23.52
CA ASN A 39 1.13 27.02 22.77
C ASN A 39 2.18 26.37 21.84
N ASN A 40 1.94 25.11 21.43
CA ASN A 40 2.73 24.37 20.45
C ASN A 40 2.58 24.96 19.03
N SER A 41 3.49 25.85 18.64
CA SER A 41 3.51 26.41 17.28
C SER A 41 4.94 26.64 16.79
N LYS A 42 5.92 25.98 17.42
CA LYS A 42 7.33 26.28 17.23
C LYS A 42 7.83 25.90 15.83
N LEU A 43 7.20 24.89 15.22
CA LEU A 43 7.47 24.44 13.86
C LEU A 43 6.62 25.17 12.80
N HIS A 44 5.77 26.12 13.20
CA HIS A 44 4.94 26.85 12.23
C HIS A 44 5.82 27.61 11.23
N GLY A 45 5.54 27.42 9.94
CA GLY A 45 6.30 28.05 8.85
C GLY A 45 7.60 27.33 8.48
N TYR A 46 8.00 26.29 9.22
CA TYR A 46 9.12 25.44 8.80
C TYR A 46 8.76 24.70 7.52
N MET A 47 9.73 24.62 6.62
CA MET A 47 9.64 23.78 5.44
C MET A 47 10.42 22.49 5.67
N PHE A 48 9.77 21.39 5.33
CA PHE A 48 10.30 20.05 5.45
C PHE A 48 10.48 19.44 4.07
N TYR A 49 11.57 18.70 3.92
CA TYR A 49 11.93 18.00 2.71
C TYR A 49 11.93 16.51 3.00
N GLU A 50 11.08 15.78 2.28
CA GLU A 50 10.82 14.37 2.52
C GLU A 50 11.31 13.54 1.31
N PRO A 51 12.61 13.21 1.24
CA PRO A 51 13.12 12.20 0.31
C PRO A 51 12.33 10.90 0.31
N PHE A 52 12.13 10.32 -0.87
CA PHE A 52 11.48 9.03 -1.04
C PHE A 52 11.93 8.38 -2.35
N HIS A 53 11.83 7.05 -2.42
CA HIS A 53 12.07 6.35 -3.69
C HIS A 53 10.92 6.63 -4.66
N LYS A 54 11.15 7.59 -5.56
CA LYS A 54 10.13 8.05 -6.51
C LYS A 54 9.74 6.99 -7.53
N GLN A 55 10.70 6.19 -8.00
CA GLN A 55 10.46 5.17 -9.02
C GLN A 55 9.47 4.10 -8.52
N ARG A 56 9.67 3.60 -7.30
CA ARG A 56 8.73 2.81 -6.50
C ARG A 56 7.31 3.34 -6.57
N LEU A 57 7.14 4.64 -6.30
CA LEU A 57 5.82 5.28 -6.29
C LEU A 57 5.21 5.37 -7.69
N ILE A 58 6.01 5.58 -8.72
CA ILE A 58 5.58 5.55 -10.14
C ILE A 58 5.12 4.15 -10.52
N THR A 59 5.87 3.11 -10.16
CA THR A 59 5.52 1.71 -10.42
C THR A 59 4.19 1.35 -9.76
N VAL A 60 4.02 1.71 -8.48
CA VAL A 60 2.73 1.48 -7.77
C VAL A 60 1.59 2.21 -8.45
N LEU A 61 1.79 3.42 -8.99
CA LEU A 61 0.73 4.11 -9.71
C LEU A 61 0.39 3.45 -11.06
N LYS A 62 1.41 2.99 -11.80
CA LYS A 62 1.25 2.31 -13.10
C LYS A 62 0.48 1.00 -12.95
N ASP A 63 0.84 0.20 -11.96
CA ASP A 63 0.25 -1.12 -11.71
C ASP A 63 -0.70 -1.11 -10.50
N TYR A 64 -1.39 0.00 -10.27
CA TYR A 64 -2.20 0.24 -9.05
C TYR A 64 -3.17 -0.90 -8.75
N ASP A 65 -3.83 -1.45 -9.76
CA ASP A 65 -4.84 -2.50 -9.60
C ASP A 65 -4.25 -3.78 -8.97
N GLN A 66 -2.95 -4.05 -9.16
CA GLN A 66 -2.26 -5.18 -8.51
C GLN A 66 -2.01 -4.92 -7.02
N TYR A 67 -1.80 -3.66 -6.65
CA TYR A 67 -1.46 -3.25 -5.29
C TYR A 67 -2.66 -2.79 -4.47
N GLU A 68 -3.79 -2.53 -5.11
CA GLU A 68 -4.98 -1.94 -4.49
C GLU A 68 -5.40 -2.68 -3.23
N HIS A 69 -5.47 -4.02 -3.29
CA HIS A 69 -5.85 -4.85 -2.14
C HIS A 69 -4.89 -4.66 -0.95
N LEU A 70 -3.58 -4.54 -1.16
CA LEU A 70 -2.59 -4.30 -0.09
C LEU A 70 -2.75 -2.90 0.52
N LEU A 71 -3.01 -1.90 -0.34
CA LEU A 71 -3.16 -0.51 0.06
C LEU A 71 -4.46 -0.28 0.85
N ILE A 72 -5.57 -0.93 0.46
CA ILE A 72 -6.85 -0.84 1.15
C ILE A 72 -6.82 -1.58 2.50
N HIS A 73 -6.25 -2.79 2.57
CA HIS A 73 -6.17 -3.55 3.84
C HIS A 73 -5.28 -2.86 4.89
N SER A 74 -4.36 -2.01 4.45
CA SER A 74 -3.52 -1.20 5.36
C SER A 74 -4.21 0.07 5.90
N LYS A 75 -5.46 0.37 5.49
CA LYS A 75 -6.27 1.48 6.05
C LYS A 75 -6.67 1.20 7.51
N LYS A 76 -5.75 1.46 8.44
CA LYS A 76 -6.05 1.79 9.84
C LYS A 76 -6.01 3.31 10.05
N MET A 77 -6.61 4.10 9.16
CA MET A 77 -6.72 5.55 9.34
C MET A 77 -8.18 5.99 9.44
N ASP A 78 -8.49 6.70 10.53
CA ASP A 78 -9.79 7.26 10.94
C ASP A 78 -10.33 8.40 10.02
N PHE A 79 -10.10 8.33 8.71
CA PHE A 79 -10.69 9.31 7.78
C PHE A 79 -12.09 8.87 7.37
N HIS A 80 -13.09 9.66 7.79
CA HIS A 80 -14.52 9.47 7.56
C HIS A 80 -14.99 9.82 6.12
N GLU A 81 -14.08 10.03 5.17
CA GLU A 81 -14.42 10.26 3.77
C GLU A 81 -13.58 9.32 2.91
N GLU A 82 -14.17 8.78 1.85
CA GLU A 82 -13.57 7.90 0.85
C GLU A 82 -12.38 8.57 0.17
N PHE A 83 -11.24 8.62 0.86
CA PHE A 83 -10.02 9.16 0.30
C PHE A 83 -9.39 8.12 -0.62
N ASP A 84 -9.29 8.49 -1.89
CA ASP A 84 -8.72 7.68 -2.97
C ASP A 84 -7.19 7.71 -2.86
N ILE A 85 -6.61 6.56 -2.51
CA ILE A 85 -5.16 6.39 -2.37
C ILE A 85 -4.46 6.68 -3.70
N LYS A 86 -5.09 6.35 -4.84
CA LYS A 86 -4.55 6.62 -6.18
C LYS A 86 -4.42 8.12 -6.43
N GLN A 87 -5.42 8.91 -6.06
CA GLN A 87 -5.37 10.38 -6.17
C GLN A 87 -4.27 10.98 -5.29
N MET A 88 -4.07 10.47 -4.09
CA MET A 88 -2.98 10.91 -3.21
C MET A 88 -1.60 10.61 -3.80
N ILE A 89 -1.41 9.42 -4.37
CA ILE A 89 -0.16 9.04 -5.06
C ILE A 89 0.09 9.99 -6.23
N GLN A 90 -0.91 10.24 -7.06
CA GLN A 90 -0.83 11.19 -8.18
C GLN A 90 -0.47 12.60 -7.70
N LEU A 91 -1.08 13.06 -6.61
CA LEU A 91 -0.81 14.37 -6.04
C LEU A 91 0.63 14.47 -5.51
N CYS A 92 1.14 13.44 -4.83
CA CYS A 92 2.51 13.39 -4.36
C CYS A 92 3.50 13.43 -5.54
N LEU A 93 3.30 12.61 -6.58
CA LEU A 93 4.15 12.61 -7.78
C LEU A 93 4.13 13.96 -8.51
N LYS A 94 2.94 14.59 -8.63
CA LYS A 94 2.81 15.93 -9.20
C LYS A 94 3.58 16.98 -8.42
N ASN A 95 3.54 16.94 -7.08
CA ASN A 95 4.25 17.90 -6.23
C ASN A 95 5.77 17.65 -6.20
N ALA A 96 6.20 16.39 -6.29
CA ALA A 96 7.61 16.05 -6.46
C ALA A 96 8.15 16.57 -7.82
N GLY A 97 7.34 16.47 -8.88
CA GLY A 97 7.75 16.89 -10.22
C GLY A 97 8.92 16.03 -10.71
N GLN A 98 10.07 16.64 -11.01
CA GLN A 98 11.31 15.90 -11.34
C GLN A 98 12.12 15.46 -10.11
N LYS A 99 11.80 15.96 -8.92
CA LYS A 99 12.58 15.72 -7.69
C LYS A 99 12.27 14.35 -7.10
N ASP A 100 13.19 13.87 -6.28
CA ASP A 100 13.16 12.66 -5.46
C ASP A 100 12.75 12.95 -3.99
N TYR A 101 12.14 14.11 -3.74
CA TYR A 101 11.62 14.50 -2.43
C TYR A 101 10.36 15.33 -2.56
N LEU A 102 9.52 15.29 -1.51
CA LEU A 102 8.39 16.21 -1.35
C LEU A 102 8.82 17.46 -0.58
N THR A 103 8.24 18.61 -0.93
CA THR A 103 8.36 19.84 -0.14
C THR A 103 7.07 20.03 0.64
N VAL A 104 7.15 19.85 1.96
CA VAL A 104 6.00 19.76 2.85
C VAL A 104 6.06 20.87 3.89
N THR A 105 4.90 21.44 4.18
CA THR A 105 4.69 22.30 5.35
C THR A 105 3.59 21.67 6.18
N TYR A 106 3.65 21.83 7.50
CA TYR A 106 2.67 21.26 8.41
C TYR A 106 1.78 22.37 8.96
N SER A 107 0.48 22.08 9.09
CA SER A 107 -0.46 22.94 9.81
C SER A 107 -1.37 22.12 10.71
N LYS A 108 -1.95 22.78 11.70
CA LYS A 108 -2.98 22.19 12.53
C LYS A 108 -4.34 22.35 11.88
N SER A 109 -5.22 21.39 12.14
CA SER A 109 -6.56 21.40 11.56
C SER A 109 -7.34 22.66 11.95
N ARG A 110 -7.99 23.28 10.96
CA ARG A 110 -8.94 24.40 11.19
C ARG A 110 -10.15 24.00 12.03
N ASN A 111 -10.37 22.69 12.13
CA ASN A 111 -11.46 22.10 12.90
C ASN A 111 -11.08 21.85 14.37
N SER A 112 -9.81 22.01 14.74
CA SER A 112 -9.34 21.90 16.12
C SER A 112 -9.80 23.07 16.99
N PRO A 113 -9.82 22.90 18.34
CA PRO A 113 -9.98 24.02 19.27
C PRO A 113 -8.87 25.07 19.12
N LYS A 114 -9.16 26.28 19.60
CA LYS A 114 -8.18 27.38 19.66
C LYS A 114 -7.87 27.74 21.11
N HIS A 115 -6.59 27.94 21.40
CA HIS A 115 -6.08 28.54 22.62
C HIS A 115 -5.31 29.81 22.22
N ASP A 116 -5.60 30.96 22.84
CA ASP A 116 -4.99 32.26 22.52
C ASP A 116 -4.95 32.59 21.02
N GLY A 117 -6.06 32.31 20.32
CA GLY A 117 -6.21 32.57 18.88
C GLY A 117 -5.54 31.55 17.95
N LYS A 118 -4.74 30.61 18.46
CA LYS A 118 -4.03 29.58 17.68
C LYS A 118 -4.71 28.22 17.78
N PHE A 119 -4.75 27.47 16.68
CA PHE A 119 -5.25 26.10 16.70
C PHE A 119 -4.33 25.18 17.51
N ILE A 120 -4.92 24.21 18.21
CA ILE A 120 -4.18 23.19 18.99
C ILE A 120 -4.30 21.79 18.37
N GLY A 121 -3.54 20.82 18.90
CA GLY A 121 -3.52 19.43 18.43
C GLY A 121 -2.35 19.13 17.48
N ARG A 122 -2.51 18.06 16.68
CA ARG A 122 -1.43 17.49 15.84
C ARG A 122 -1.07 18.33 14.62
N TRP A 123 0.19 18.21 14.20
CA TRP A 123 0.67 18.63 12.89
C TRP A 123 0.18 17.69 11.80
N PHE A 124 -0.46 18.28 10.78
CA PHE A 124 -0.89 17.59 9.58
C PHE A 124 -0.15 18.15 8.36
N ALA A 125 0.37 17.27 7.51
CA ALA A 125 0.99 17.69 6.27
C ALA A 125 -0.03 18.46 5.40
N ASN A 126 0.36 19.60 4.86
CA ASN A 126 -0.54 20.46 4.11
C ASN A 126 -0.87 19.87 2.74
N LYS A 127 -2.07 20.19 2.25
CA LYS A 127 -2.56 19.81 0.92
C LYS A 127 -2.56 18.30 0.65
N TRP A 128 -2.54 17.45 1.68
CA TRP A 128 -2.48 16.00 1.52
C TRP A 128 -1.21 15.52 0.80
N VAL A 129 -0.15 16.32 0.83
CA VAL A 129 1.14 16.02 0.21
C VAL A 129 2.15 15.78 1.33
N GLY A 130 2.61 14.53 1.45
CA GLY A 130 3.62 14.13 2.43
C GLY A 130 3.53 12.65 2.77
N LEU A 131 4.63 12.08 3.23
CA LEU A 131 4.74 10.69 3.65
C LEU A 131 3.82 10.36 4.84
N GLN A 132 3.40 11.37 5.61
CA GLN A 132 2.44 11.22 6.72
C GLN A 132 1.12 10.54 6.30
N TYR A 133 0.61 10.81 5.08
CA TYR A 133 -0.66 10.24 4.60
C TYR A 133 -0.51 8.91 3.85
N MET A 134 0.72 8.50 3.56
CA MET A 134 0.96 7.23 2.88
C MET A 134 0.56 6.07 3.80
N PRO A 135 -0.15 5.05 3.28
CA PRO A 135 -0.36 3.83 4.04
C PRO A 135 0.97 3.21 4.48
N ARG A 136 0.99 2.55 5.65
CA ARG A 136 2.25 2.10 6.27
C ARG A 136 3.10 1.25 5.34
N CYS A 137 2.49 0.26 4.69
CA CYS A 137 3.20 -0.66 3.80
C CYS A 137 3.84 0.04 2.60
N LEU A 138 3.11 0.98 1.99
CA LEU A 138 3.63 1.83 0.92
C LEU A 138 4.73 2.74 1.44
N ARG A 139 4.53 3.43 2.57
CA ARG A 139 5.54 4.31 3.16
C ARG A 139 6.83 3.55 3.47
N HIS A 140 6.75 2.35 4.02
CA HIS A 140 7.94 1.55 4.33
C HIS A 140 8.69 1.19 3.05
N ALA A 141 7.98 0.78 1.99
CA ALA A 141 8.61 0.60 0.68
C ALA A 141 9.18 1.92 0.12
N LEU A 142 8.53 3.05 0.40
CA LEU A 142 8.92 4.45 0.20
C LEU A 142 10.32 4.83 0.71
N CYS A 143 10.55 4.38 1.94
CA CYS A 143 11.53 4.95 2.87
C CYS A 143 12.66 3.98 3.21
N GLY A 144 12.40 2.67 3.15
CA GLY A 144 13.35 1.64 3.53
C GLY A 144 13.95 0.90 2.34
N SER A 145 14.87 0.00 2.60
CA SER A 145 15.43 -0.93 1.63
C SER A 145 14.44 -2.07 1.36
N ALA A 146 13.81 -2.10 0.19
CA ALA A 146 12.97 -3.23 -0.20
C ALA A 146 13.86 -4.44 -0.53
N GLY A 147 14.28 -5.19 0.49
CA GLY A 147 14.78 -6.56 0.39
C GLY A 147 16.02 -6.86 -0.46
N SER A 148 16.69 -5.87 -1.08
CA SER A 148 17.93 -6.09 -1.85
C SER A 148 19.12 -5.41 -1.16
N ASP A 149 20.19 -6.18 -1.00
CA ASP A 149 21.43 -5.91 -0.24
C ASP A 149 22.27 -4.70 -0.70
N SER A 150 21.69 -3.70 -1.37
CA SER A 150 22.46 -2.58 -1.96
C SER A 150 21.89 -1.18 -1.72
N HIS A 151 20.71 -1.03 -1.11
CA HIS A 151 20.19 0.29 -0.74
C HIS A 151 20.00 0.36 0.77
N LYS A 152 20.71 1.28 1.43
CA LYS A 152 20.50 1.60 2.85
C LYS A 152 19.16 2.36 2.98
N ASP A 153 18.46 2.20 4.10
CA ASP A 153 17.23 2.96 4.39
C ASP A 153 17.46 4.46 4.15
N LEU A 154 16.47 5.20 3.66
CA LEU A 154 16.54 6.66 3.54
C LEU A 154 16.37 7.34 4.90
N TRP A 155 15.70 6.65 5.83
CA TRP A 155 15.19 7.19 7.06
C TRP A 155 15.43 6.25 8.24
N MET A 156 15.49 6.82 9.43
CA MET A 156 15.28 6.14 10.71
C MET A 156 13.95 6.63 11.28
N ASP A 157 13.07 5.70 11.66
CA ASP A 157 11.75 6.04 12.22
C ASP A 157 11.82 6.11 13.75
N LEU A 158 11.66 7.31 14.31
CA LEU A 158 11.74 7.57 15.75
C LEU A 158 10.34 7.79 16.32
N ASP A 159 10.00 7.08 17.39
CA ASP A 159 8.63 6.99 17.88
C ASP A 159 8.51 7.01 19.41
N MET A 160 7.45 7.63 19.91
CA MET A 160 7.12 7.63 21.33
C MET A 160 6.46 6.32 21.77
N VAL A 161 7.04 5.63 22.74
CA VAL A 161 6.50 4.38 23.29
C VAL A 161 5.25 4.67 24.11
N ASN A 162 4.10 4.15 23.65
CA ASN A 162 2.80 4.24 24.33
C ASN A 162 2.41 5.69 24.67
N ALA A 163 2.61 6.63 23.74
CA ALA A 163 2.39 8.07 23.97
C ALA A 163 1.06 8.39 24.67
N HIS A 164 -0.08 8.04 24.08
CA HIS A 164 -1.40 8.34 24.65
C HIS A 164 -1.61 7.78 26.07
N PRO A 165 -1.39 6.48 26.36
CA PRO A 165 -1.45 5.94 27.72
C PRO A 165 -0.59 6.72 28.72
N THR A 166 0.68 6.97 28.39
CA THR A 166 1.64 7.67 29.26
C THR A 166 1.20 9.11 29.55
N LEU A 167 0.70 9.82 28.54
CA LEU A 167 0.20 11.18 28.67
C LEU A 167 -1.11 11.24 29.46
N ALA A 168 -2.03 10.28 29.25
CA ALA A 168 -3.24 10.15 30.04
C ALA A 168 -2.92 9.91 31.52
N LEU A 169 -1.97 9.02 31.81
CA LEU A 169 -1.51 8.74 33.16
C LEU A 169 -0.98 10.01 33.84
N HIS A 170 -0.10 10.75 33.17
CA HIS A 170 0.42 12.01 33.69
C HIS A 170 -0.70 13.02 33.98
N LEU A 171 -1.63 13.19 33.03
CA LEU A 171 -2.76 14.10 33.17
C LEU A 171 -3.67 13.72 34.35
N PHE A 172 -4.00 12.44 34.50
CA PHE A 172 -4.86 11.96 35.59
C PHE A 172 -4.18 12.10 36.96
N LYS A 173 -2.89 11.79 37.06
CA LYS A 173 -2.09 12.00 38.28
C LYS A 173 -2.00 13.48 38.66
N LEU A 174 -1.90 14.39 37.69
CA LEU A 174 -1.86 15.84 37.95
C LEU A 174 -3.09 16.33 38.74
N TYR A 175 -4.26 15.73 38.46
CA TYR A 175 -5.52 16.01 39.13
C TYR A 175 -5.84 15.04 40.28
N ASN A 176 -4.85 14.25 40.74
CA ASN A 176 -4.97 13.29 41.85
C ASN A 176 -6.11 12.26 41.65
N LEU A 177 -6.33 11.83 40.41
CA LEU A 177 -7.33 10.81 40.08
C LEU A 177 -6.75 9.40 40.25
N ASN A 178 -7.63 8.41 40.47
CA ASN A 178 -7.21 7.01 40.55
C ASN A 178 -6.69 6.52 39.19
N THR A 179 -5.49 5.95 39.18
CA THR A 179 -4.78 5.49 37.97
C THR A 179 -4.22 4.07 38.10
N LYS A 180 -4.69 3.31 39.09
CA LYS A 180 -4.18 1.96 39.41
C LYS A 180 -4.09 1.06 38.18
N TYR A 181 -5.17 0.94 37.42
CA TYR A 181 -5.25 0.01 36.30
C TYR A 181 -4.50 0.53 35.06
N LEU A 182 -4.52 1.85 34.83
CA LEU A 182 -3.72 2.47 33.77
C LEU A 182 -2.21 2.33 34.03
N GLU A 183 -1.76 2.48 35.28
CA GLU A 183 -0.37 2.24 35.67
C GLU A 183 0.03 0.78 35.47
N GLU A 184 -0.83 -0.15 35.88
CA GLU A 184 -0.61 -1.57 35.66
C GLU A 184 -0.48 -1.89 34.16
N TYR A 185 -1.32 -1.27 33.31
CA TYR A 185 -1.21 -1.39 31.86
C TYR A 185 0.11 -0.90 31.30
N ILE A 186 0.60 0.25 31.77
CA ILE A 186 1.84 0.84 31.26
C ILE A 186 3.05 0.02 31.73
N ASN A 187 3.07 -0.41 33.00
CA ASN A 187 4.20 -1.10 33.61
C ASN A 187 4.29 -2.58 33.20
N ASP A 188 3.17 -3.25 32.91
CA ASP A 188 3.14 -4.67 32.57
C ASP A 188 2.29 -4.96 31.32
N ARG A 189 2.48 -4.12 30.30
CA ARG A 189 1.74 -4.14 29.05
C ARG A 189 1.75 -5.51 28.37
N GLU A 190 2.89 -6.17 28.35
CA GLU A 190 3.06 -7.43 27.63
C GLU A 190 2.28 -8.57 28.29
N ARG A 191 2.25 -8.62 29.63
CA ARG A 191 1.40 -9.59 30.33
C ARG A 191 -0.08 -9.33 30.03
N ILE A 192 -0.52 -8.08 30.10
CA ILE A 192 -1.93 -7.74 29.85
C ILE A 192 -2.35 -8.05 28.42
N LEU A 193 -1.50 -7.76 27.43
CA LEU A 193 -1.76 -8.12 26.04
C LEU A 193 -1.86 -9.65 25.86
N ARG A 194 -0.97 -10.43 26.48
CA ARG A 194 -1.05 -11.91 26.46
C ARG A 194 -2.35 -12.41 27.08
N GLU A 195 -2.74 -11.88 28.24
CA GLU A 195 -3.98 -12.27 28.90
C GLU A 195 -5.22 -12.01 28.03
N ILE A 196 -5.24 -10.90 27.29
CA ILE A 196 -6.32 -10.60 26.34
C ILE A 196 -6.31 -11.59 25.18
N ILE A 197 -5.14 -11.84 24.57
CA ILE A 197 -4.99 -12.78 23.46
C ILE A 197 -5.50 -14.17 23.86
N GLU A 198 -5.05 -14.69 25.01
CA GLU A 198 -5.43 -16.01 25.52
C GLU A 198 -6.93 -16.15 25.80
N LYS A 199 -7.58 -15.07 26.27
CA LYS A 199 -9.00 -15.10 26.64
C LYS A 199 -9.97 -14.76 25.51
N THR A 200 -9.50 -14.15 24.43
CA THR A 200 -10.36 -13.62 23.36
C THR A 200 -10.01 -14.11 21.96
N ASP A 201 -9.01 -14.99 21.84
CA ASP A 201 -8.53 -15.57 20.56
C ASP A 201 -8.33 -14.50 19.48
N CYS A 202 -7.76 -13.35 19.88
CA CYS A 202 -7.48 -12.24 18.99
C CYS A 202 -5.98 -12.07 18.78
N THR A 203 -5.62 -11.42 17.67
CA THR A 203 -4.24 -11.04 17.41
C THR A 203 -3.76 -10.01 18.42
N ARG A 204 -2.45 -9.96 18.62
CA ARG A 204 -1.80 -8.94 19.46
C ARG A 204 -2.18 -7.52 19.07
N ASP A 205 -2.35 -7.25 17.77
CA ASP A 205 -2.71 -5.94 17.26
C ASP A 205 -4.18 -5.58 17.52
N GLU A 206 -5.08 -6.56 17.49
CA GLU A 206 -6.47 -6.38 17.92
C GLU A 206 -6.54 -6.09 19.43
N ALA A 207 -5.78 -6.83 20.25
CA ALA A 207 -5.69 -6.58 21.69
C ALA A 207 -5.19 -5.16 22.01
N LYS A 208 -4.14 -4.69 21.32
CA LYS A 208 -3.67 -3.29 21.43
C LYS A 208 -4.76 -2.29 21.04
N THR A 209 -5.41 -2.54 19.90
CA THR A 209 -6.47 -1.67 19.37
C THR A 209 -7.64 -1.56 20.34
N LEU A 210 -7.96 -2.66 21.03
CA LEU A 210 -9.02 -2.74 22.01
C LEU A 210 -8.78 -1.83 23.23
N LEU A 211 -7.56 -1.86 23.79
CA LEU A 211 -7.19 -1.01 24.92
C LEU A 211 -7.12 0.47 24.52
N LEU A 212 -6.61 0.77 23.32
CA LEU A 212 -6.65 2.12 22.75
C LEU A 212 -8.09 2.61 22.53
N LYS A 213 -9.01 1.75 22.11
CA LYS A 213 -10.43 2.09 21.98
C LYS A 213 -11.01 2.50 23.34
N ILE A 214 -10.72 1.77 24.41
CA ILE A 214 -11.19 2.10 25.77
C ILE A 214 -10.63 3.45 26.23
N LEU A 215 -9.32 3.68 26.06
CA LEU A 215 -8.68 4.97 26.39
C LEU A 215 -9.27 6.16 25.63
N ASN A 216 -9.85 5.91 24.46
CA ASN A 216 -10.53 6.91 23.64
C ASN A 216 -12.07 6.86 23.77
N GLY A 217 -12.61 6.24 24.82
CA GLY A 217 -14.04 6.28 25.16
C GLY A 217 -14.94 5.28 24.44
N GLY A 218 -14.35 4.27 23.77
CA GLY A 218 -15.07 3.21 23.09
C GLY A 218 -15.64 2.17 24.06
N ALA A 219 -16.79 1.59 23.70
CA ALA A 219 -17.45 0.55 24.49
C ALA A 219 -16.67 -0.76 24.50
N ASP A 220 -16.79 -1.49 25.61
CA ASP A 220 -16.32 -2.87 25.75
C ASP A 220 -17.49 -3.85 25.58
N LYS A 221 -17.29 -4.92 24.80
CA LYS A 221 -18.26 -5.99 24.57
C LYS A 221 -17.79 -7.37 25.07
N THR A 222 -16.59 -7.51 25.62
CA THR A 222 -16.00 -8.81 26.01
C THR A 222 -15.64 -8.84 27.50
N PHE A 223 -15.86 -10.00 28.13
CA PHE A 223 -15.81 -10.12 29.60
C PHE A 223 -14.41 -10.53 30.11
N ILE A 224 -13.66 -9.59 30.66
CA ILE A 224 -12.43 -9.84 31.44
C ILE A 224 -12.47 -8.96 32.72
N PRO A 225 -12.36 -9.52 33.94
CA PRO A 225 -12.53 -8.77 35.20
C PRO A 225 -11.61 -7.55 35.37
N TRP A 226 -10.30 -7.69 35.16
CA TRP A 226 -9.33 -6.57 35.24
C TRP A 226 -9.69 -5.43 34.29
N ARG A 227 -10.14 -5.79 33.08
CA ARG A 227 -10.51 -4.85 32.03
C ARG A 227 -11.77 -4.05 32.34
N LYS A 228 -12.72 -4.64 33.07
CA LYS A 228 -13.93 -3.94 33.53
C LYS A 228 -13.58 -2.80 34.50
N GLU A 229 -12.67 -3.04 35.43
CA GLU A 229 -12.23 -2.00 36.37
C GLU A 229 -11.34 -0.96 35.68
N PHE A 230 -10.46 -1.39 34.76
CA PHE A 230 -9.74 -0.47 33.87
C PHE A 230 -10.69 0.44 33.08
N PHE A 231 -11.75 -0.11 32.49
CA PHE A 231 -12.76 0.65 31.76
C PHE A 231 -13.44 1.69 32.65
N ARG A 232 -13.88 1.30 33.86
CA ARG A 232 -14.52 2.23 34.81
C ARG A 232 -13.57 3.35 35.25
N GLU A 233 -12.34 3.00 35.60
CA GLU A 233 -11.30 3.97 35.98
C GLU A 233 -11.10 4.99 34.86
N VAL A 234 -10.90 4.52 33.62
CA VAL A 234 -10.72 5.40 32.46
C VAL A 234 -11.95 6.26 32.21
N GLN A 235 -13.17 5.70 32.18
CA GLN A 235 -14.38 6.50 31.94
C GLN A 235 -14.56 7.60 32.99
N HIS A 236 -14.40 7.26 34.28
CA HIS A 236 -14.48 8.24 35.37
C HIS A 236 -13.46 9.37 35.20
N ASN A 237 -12.22 9.03 34.86
CA ASN A 237 -11.17 10.02 34.65
C ASN A 237 -11.44 10.90 33.42
N LEU A 238 -11.93 10.32 32.32
CA LEU A 238 -12.32 11.05 31.13
C LEU A 238 -13.44 12.06 31.42
N GLU A 239 -14.48 11.64 32.14
CA GLU A 239 -15.60 12.50 32.57
C GLU A 239 -15.10 13.66 33.43
N THR A 240 -14.34 13.34 34.48
CA THR A 240 -13.82 14.31 35.46
C THR A 240 -12.91 15.35 34.82
N VAL A 241 -11.93 14.92 34.02
CA VAL A 241 -11.00 15.85 33.36
C VAL A 241 -11.72 16.70 32.32
N SER A 242 -12.67 16.14 31.57
CA SER A 242 -13.30 16.86 30.46
C SER A 242 -14.05 18.12 30.88
N ILE A 243 -14.55 18.17 32.12
CA ILE A 243 -15.36 19.29 32.63
C ILE A 243 -14.54 20.35 33.36
N LEU A 244 -13.23 20.17 33.50
CA LEU A 244 -12.37 21.13 34.19
C LEU A 244 -12.35 22.49 33.48
N PRO A 245 -12.37 23.62 34.22
CA PRO A 245 -12.50 24.96 33.65
C PRO A 245 -11.44 25.31 32.60
N GLU A 246 -10.18 24.90 32.80
CA GLU A 246 -9.08 25.15 31.85
C GLU A 246 -9.29 24.45 30.50
N PHE A 247 -10.08 23.39 30.43
CA PHE A 247 -10.39 22.65 29.21
C PHE A 247 -11.76 22.99 28.61
N ALA A 248 -12.50 23.92 29.22
CA ALA A 248 -13.85 24.30 28.78
C ALA A 248 -13.88 24.78 27.31
N PHE A 249 -12.82 25.43 26.83
CA PHE A 249 -12.73 25.87 25.43
C PHE A 249 -12.64 24.71 24.44
N ILE A 250 -11.96 23.62 24.82
CA ILE A 250 -11.86 22.37 24.05
C ILE A 250 -13.22 21.70 24.02
N ARG A 251 -13.80 21.47 25.21
CA ARG A 251 -15.11 20.82 25.37
C ARG A 251 -16.19 21.53 24.56
N ARG A 252 -16.27 22.87 24.68
CA ARG A 252 -17.22 23.69 23.93
C ARG A 252 -17.10 23.50 22.42
N LYS A 253 -15.88 23.52 21.87
CA LYS A 253 -15.66 23.32 20.43
C LYS A 253 -16.10 21.93 19.96
N ILE A 254 -15.88 20.91 20.78
CA ILE A 254 -16.28 19.53 20.47
C ILE A 254 -17.79 19.38 20.53
N THR A 255 -18.44 19.91 21.57
CA THR A 255 -19.90 19.90 21.69
C THR A 255 -20.57 20.58 20.50
N GLN A 256 -20.04 21.73 20.05
CA GLN A 256 -20.55 22.44 18.87
C GLN A 256 -20.46 21.65 17.56
N ARG A 257 -19.53 20.68 17.48
CA ARG A 257 -19.33 19.85 16.29
C ARG A 257 -20.01 18.47 16.39
N SER A 258 -20.52 18.13 17.56
CA SER A 258 -21.13 16.83 17.78
C SER A 258 -22.48 16.73 17.07
N ASP A 259 -22.70 15.61 16.41
CA ASP A 259 -23.99 15.18 15.84
C ASP A 259 -24.84 14.39 16.85
N GLY A 260 -24.50 14.44 18.13
CA GLY A 260 -25.11 13.63 19.20
C GLY A 260 -24.53 12.23 19.37
N LYS A 261 -23.66 11.76 18.46
CA LYS A 261 -23.03 10.42 18.55
C LYS A 261 -21.67 10.43 19.24
N TYR A 262 -21.12 11.61 19.56
CA TYR A 262 -19.77 11.71 20.12
C TYR A 262 -19.78 11.47 21.62
N ASN A 263 -18.85 10.65 22.10
CA ASN A 263 -18.47 10.65 23.51
C ASN A 263 -17.70 11.97 23.79
N ILE A 264 -18.43 13.01 24.21
CA ILE A 264 -17.90 14.36 24.44
C ILE A 264 -16.74 14.34 25.44
N PRO A 265 -16.85 13.68 26.63
CA PRO A 265 -15.72 13.56 27.55
C PRO A 265 -14.46 12.97 26.90
N ALA A 266 -14.59 11.82 26.25
CA ALA A 266 -13.46 11.13 25.65
C ALA A 266 -12.81 11.93 24.52
N LYS A 267 -13.61 12.54 23.63
CA LYS A 267 -13.08 13.41 22.57
C LYS A 267 -12.39 14.64 23.14
N THR A 268 -12.88 15.20 24.25
CA THR A 268 -12.25 16.34 24.94
C THR A 268 -10.87 15.97 25.44
N VAL A 269 -10.76 14.88 26.20
CA VAL A 269 -9.48 14.45 26.75
C VAL A 269 -8.52 14.00 25.64
N ASN A 270 -9.01 13.33 24.59
CA ASN A 270 -8.21 12.99 23.42
C ASN A 270 -7.57 14.24 22.77
N GLN A 271 -8.29 15.36 22.66
CA GLN A 271 -7.72 16.61 22.14
C GLN A 271 -6.66 17.22 23.06
N ILE A 272 -6.83 17.10 24.39
CA ILE A 272 -5.81 17.53 25.37
C ILE A 272 -4.54 16.70 25.17
N ILE A 273 -4.68 15.37 25.15
CA ILE A 273 -3.57 14.43 24.96
C ILE A 273 -2.86 14.68 23.62
N CYS A 274 -3.61 14.88 22.51
CA CYS A 274 -3.02 15.21 21.21
C CYS A 274 -2.21 16.51 21.24
N ALA A 275 -2.62 17.50 22.03
CA ALA A 275 -1.86 18.74 22.18
C ALA A 275 -0.57 18.51 22.99
N MET A 276 -0.62 17.73 24.07
CA MET A 276 0.55 17.33 24.84
C MET A 276 1.54 16.52 23.99
N GLU A 277 1.06 15.51 23.27
CA GLU A 277 1.83 14.67 22.35
C GLU A 277 2.55 15.53 21.31
N ASN A 278 1.84 16.43 20.64
CA ASN A 278 2.42 17.28 19.61
C ASN A 278 3.43 18.28 20.19
N TYR A 279 3.25 18.75 21.42
CA TYR A 279 4.23 19.61 22.08
C TYR A 279 5.55 18.86 22.37
N ILE A 280 5.47 17.60 22.80
CA ILE A 280 6.65 16.74 22.97
C ILE A 280 7.32 16.50 21.62
N LEU A 281 6.56 16.19 20.56
CA LEU A 281 7.10 16.03 19.21
C LEU A 281 7.85 17.29 18.74
N GLU A 282 7.30 18.49 18.97
CA GLU A 282 7.98 19.75 18.62
C GLU A 282 9.30 19.92 19.38
N LEU A 283 9.31 19.66 20.69
CA LEU A 283 10.53 19.73 21.50
C LEU A 283 11.58 18.74 21.01
N PHE A 284 11.17 17.51 20.74
CA PHE A 284 12.05 16.46 20.26
C PHE A 284 12.64 16.81 18.88
N THR A 285 11.79 17.26 17.95
CA THR A 285 12.20 17.70 16.61
C THR A 285 13.20 18.85 16.68
N LEU A 286 12.92 19.88 17.47
CA LEU A 286 13.83 21.03 17.62
C LEU A 286 15.17 20.61 18.24
N LYS A 287 15.14 19.68 19.19
CA LYS A 287 16.38 19.18 19.80
C LYS A 287 17.22 18.38 18.81
N LEU A 288 16.58 17.57 17.97
CA LEU A 288 17.25 16.85 16.89
C LEU A 288 17.82 17.78 15.80
N ILE A 289 17.17 18.92 15.54
CA ILE A 289 17.72 19.99 14.68
C ILE A 289 18.95 20.63 15.33
N GLU A 290 18.86 20.99 16.62
CA GLU A 290 19.97 21.61 17.37
C GLU A 290 21.20 20.69 17.41
N ASP A 291 20.99 19.39 17.63
CA ASP A 291 22.06 18.39 17.68
C ASP A 291 22.55 17.95 16.28
N GLY A 292 21.95 18.49 15.20
CA GLY A 292 22.35 18.23 13.82
C GLY A 292 21.92 16.87 13.25
N VAL A 293 21.08 16.11 13.97
CA VAL A 293 20.50 14.83 13.50
C VAL A 293 19.51 15.07 12.35
N ILE A 294 18.73 16.15 12.45
CA ILE A 294 17.90 16.66 11.36
C ILE A 294 18.68 17.75 10.63
N PRO A 295 19.26 17.46 9.45
CA PRO A 295 20.10 18.42 8.75
C PRO A 295 19.26 19.51 8.09
N ALA A 296 19.80 20.72 8.07
CA ALA A 296 19.30 21.77 7.21
C ALA A 296 19.46 21.37 5.73
N PHE A 297 18.46 21.70 4.93
CA PHE A 297 18.48 21.46 3.49
C PHE A 297 17.72 22.58 2.79
N LYS A 298 18.43 23.31 1.93
CA LYS A 298 17.92 24.54 1.31
C LYS A 298 17.47 25.53 2.40
N ASN A 299 16.24 26.00 2.33
CA ASN A 299 15.60 26.88 3.30
C ASN A 299 14.69 26.14 4.29
N GLY A 300 14.99 24.87 4.58
CA GLY A 300 14.22 24.02 5.49
C GLY A 300 15.05 22.88 6.04
N TYR A 301 14.40 21.76 6.38
CA TYR A 301 15.02 20.62 7.05
C TYR A 301 14.59 19.29 6.43
N LYS A 302 15.47 18.27 6.46
CA LYS A 302 15.11 16.91 6.03
C LYS A 302 14.50 16.13 7.19
N CYS A 303 13.17 16.06 7.26
CA CYS A 303 12.44 15.35 8.30
C CYS A 303 10.99 15.11 7.85
N VAL A 304 10.39 14.02 8.32
CA VAL A 304 8.96 13.72 8.15
C VAL A 304 8.30 13.70 9.53
N LEU A 305 7.19 14.41 9.73
CA LEU A 305 6.44 14.36 10.98
C LEU A 305 5.25 13.40 10.86
N ILE A 306 5.18 12.40 11.73
CA ILE A 306 4.15 11.35 11.67
C ILE A 306 3.52 11.17 13.05
N HIS A 307 2.48 11.95 13.34
CA HIS A 307 1.70 11.84 14.59
C HIS A 307 2.56 11.85 15.87
N ASP A 308 2.75 10.69 16.51
CA ASP A 308 3.54 10.47 17.73
C ASP A 308 5.02 10.13 17.46
N GLY A 309 5.46 10.24 16.21
CA GLY A 309 6.84 10.02 15.78
C GLY A 309 7.29 10.96 14.67
N LEU A 310 8.54 10.78 14.26
CA LEU A 310 9.14 11.45 13.12
C LEU A 310 10.20 10.58 12.46
N GLN A 311 10.49 10.87 11.20
CA GLN A 311 11.57 10.23 10.46
C GLN A 311 12.74 11.20 10.31
N VAL A 312 13.94 10.73 10.64
CA VAL A 312 15.21 11.45 10.47
C VAL A 312 16.07 10.75 9.42
N PRO A 313 16.91 11.45 8.63
CA PRO A 313 17.68 10.80 7.58
C PRO A 313 18.58 9.71 8.15
N TRP A 314 18.60 8.55 7.51
CA TRP A 314 19.56 7.51 7.86
C TRP A 314 20.96 7.92 7.39
N THR A 315 21.92 7.81 8.30
CA THR A 315 23.37 7.89 8.05
C THR A 315 24.05 7.03 9.12
N GLU A 316 25.27 6.54 8.88
CA GLU A 316 26.01 5.77 9.91
C GLU A 316 26.18 6.58 11.20
N GLU A 317 26.37 7.90 11.06
CA GLU A 317 26.46 8.81 12.20
C GLU A 317 25.12 8.94 12.96
N ASN A 318 23.99 9.10 12.25
CA ASN A 318 22.69 9.15 12.89
C ASN A 318 22.31 7.80 13.51
N GLU A 319 22.66 6.68 12.87
CA GLU A 319 22.45 5.35 13.41
C GLU A 319 23.14 5.20 14.77
N GLU A 320 24.41 5.59 14.86
CA GLU A 320 25.17 5.59 16.11
C GLU A 320 24.55 6.52 17.15
N ARG A 321 24.22 7.76 16.77
CA ARG A 321 23.62 8.76 17.67
C ARG A 321 22.26 8.32 18.22
N MET A 322 21.49 7.53 17.46
CA MET A 322 20.15 7.08 17.82
C MET A 322 20.12 5.71 18.50
N ARG A 323 21.27 5.03 18.70
CA ARG A 323 21.33 3.78 19.49
C ARG A 323 20.86 3.97 20.93
N ASP A 324 21.16 5.14 21.52
CA ASP A 324 20.71 5.52 22.85
C ASP A 324 19.93 6.85 22.80
N LEU A 325 18.63 6.76 23.09
CA LEU A 325 17.71 7.89 23.06
C LEU A 325 17.57 8.58 24.43
N THR A 326 18.27 8.09 25.47
CA THR A 326 18.13 8.55 26.87
C THR A 326 18.34 10.06 27.00
N LYS A 327 19.31 10.62 26.27
CA LYS A 327 19.55 12.09 26.24
C LYS A 327 18.29 12.88 25.85
N TYR A 328 17.54 12.40 24.86
CA TYR A 328 16.32 13.07 24.41
C TYR A 328 15.15 12.84 25.37
N GLU A 329 15.05 11.64 25.96
CA GLU A 329 14.07 11.34 27.01
C GLU A 329 14.26 12.25 28.23
N GLU A 330 15.50 12.44 28.69
CA GLU A 330 15.86 13.33 29.79
C GLU A 330 15.56 14.80 29.46
N PHE A 331 15.87 15.24 28.25
CA PHE A 331 15.53 16.59 27.79
C PHE A 331 14.01 16.82 27.82
N ILE A 332 13.23 15.87 27.31
CA ILE A 332 11.76 15.95 27.33
C ILE A 332 11.25 15.99 28.77
N LYS A 333 11.75 15.10 29.64
CA LYS A 333 11.41 15.09 31.07
C LYS A 333 11.73 16.42 31.75
N GLN A 334 12.89 16.99 31.48
CA GLN A 334 13.30 18.28 32.05
C GLN A 334 12.37 19.42 31.59
N LYS A 335 11.93 19.41 30.32
CA LYS A 335 11.09 20.47 29.75
C LYS A 335 9.60 20.32 30.05
N THR A 336 9.12 19.11 30.32
CA THR A 336 7.68 18.82 30.43
C THR A 336 7.28 18.22 31.78
N GLY A 337 8.23 17.67 32.55
CA GLY A 337 7.94 16.87 33.72
C GLY A 337 7.38 15.47 33.40
N ILE A 338 7.31 15.09 32.12
CA ILE A 338 6.73 13.82 31.66
C ILE A 338 7.86 12.85 31.31
N GLU A 339 7.81 11.64 31.88
CA GLU A 339 8.69 10.54 31.52
C GLU A 339 8.11 9.80 30.31
N ILE A 340 8.68 10.04 29.13
CA ILE A 340 8.30 9.33 27.90
C ILE A 340 9.50 8.54 27.38
N LYS A 341 9.24 7.29 26.99
CA LYS A 341 10.24 6.44 26.35
C LYS A 341 10.20 6.60 24.85
N LEU A 342 11.37 6.60 24.22
CA LEU A 342 11.53 6.70 22.77
C LEU A 342 12.09 5.38 22.23
N LYS A 343 11.83 5.10 20.95
CA LYS A 343 12.40 3.94 20.27
C LYS A 343 12.63 4.21 18.79
N VAL A 344 13.55 3.47 18.20
CA VAL A 344 13.68 3.35 16.74
C VAL A 344 12.79 2.20 16.27
N LYS A 345 11.96 2.44 15.25
CA LYS A 345 11.14 1.42 14.59
C LYS A 345 11.81 0.98 13.29
N PRO A 346 11.83 -0.34 13.00
CA PRO A 346 12.30 -0.83 11.73
C PRO A 346 11.28 -0.55 10.60
N PHE A 347 11.78 -0.42 9.38
CA PHE A 347 10.96 -0.41 8.17
C PHE A 347 10.71 -1.83 7.66
N ASP A 348 10.05 -2.68 8.44
CA ASP A 348 9.88 -4.12 8.16
C ASP A 348 8.49 -4.49 7.60
N GLU A 349 7.47 -3.64 7.78
CA GLU A 349 6.13 -3.84 7.22
C GLU A 349 5.99 -3.38 5.74
N TYR A 350 7.04 -3.44 4.92
CA TYR A 350 6.97 -2.97 3.53
C TYR A 350 6.17 -3.91 2.62
N MET A 351 5.48 -3.32 1.64
CA MET A 351 4.98 -4.08 0.50
C MET A 351 6.11 -4.29 -0.51
N THR A 352 6.20 -5.48 -1.10
CA THR A 352 7.10 -5.72 -2.23
C THR A 352 6.58 -4.93 -3.42
N ILE A 353 7.26 -3.84 -3.74
CA ILE A 353 7.08 -3.16 -5.01
C ILE A 353 7.98 -3.87 -6.00
N ARG A 354 7.43 -4.23 -7.16
CA ARG A 354 8.22 -4.75 -8.29
C ARG A 354 9.16 -3.64 -8.80
N GLU A 355 10.18 -3.30 -8.03
CA GLU A 355 11.25 -2.43 -8.50
C GLU A 355 12.34 -3.28 -9.13
N GLU A 356 12.66 -2.96 -10.38
CA GLU A 356 14.02 -3.05 -10.94
C GLU A 356 14.74 -4.40 -10.91
N VAL A 357 14.03 -5.52 -10.76
CA VAL A 357 14.53 -6.79 -11.28
C VAL A 357 14.57 -6.74 -12.82
N GLU A 358 13.71 -5.92 -13.45
CA GLU A 358 13.72 -5.73 -14.91
C GLU A 358 15.02 -5.06 -15.39
N ASN A 359 15.41 -3.85 -14.97
CA ASN A 359 16.61 -3.21 -15.54
C ASN A 359 17.93 -4.01 -15.42
N LYS A 360 18.09 -4.84 -14.36
CA LYS A 360 19.26 -5.73 -14.19
C LYS A 360 19.11 -7.05 -14.94
N LEU A 361 17.90 -7.60 -15.07
CA LEU A 361 17.67 -8.88 -15.76
C LEU A 361 17.14 -8.71 -17.20
N ASP A 362 16.92 -7.51 -17.71
CA ASP A 362 16.31 -7.27 -19.04
C ASP A 362 17.21 -7.72 -20.19
N HIS A 363 18.52 -7.64 -19.98
CA HIS A 363 19.49 -8.21 -20.90
C HIS A 363 19.65 -9.73 -20.73
N LEU A 364 19.08 -10.31 -19.67
CA LEU A 364 19.17 -11.74 -19.37
C LEU A 364 17.94 -12.49 -19.89
N ASN A 365 18.23 -13.67 -20.45
CA ASN A 365 17.24 -14.65 -20.90
C ASN A 365 17.70 -16.06 -20.49
N LEU A 366 16.92 -17.08 -20.88
CA LEU A 366 17.25 -18.46 -20.54
C LEU A 366 18.64 -18.92 -21.00
N LYS A 367 19.20 -18.34 -22.07
CA LYS A 367 20.55 -18.69 -22.56
C LYS A 367 21.63 -18.10 -21.68
N THR A 368 21.52 -16.83 -21.29
CA THR A 368 22.52 -16.15 -20.46
C THR A 368 22.49 -16.62 -19.01
N LEU A 369 21.32 -17.04 -18.50
CA LEU A 369 21.20 -17.64 -17.16
C LEU A 369 22.05 -18.91 -16.99
N ALA A 370 22.19 -19.71 -18.05
CA ALA A 370 23.01 -20.91 -18.00
C ALA A 370 24.52 -20.62 -17.82
N GLU A 371 24.93 -19.39 -18.12
CA GLU A 371 26.33 -18.96 -18.13
C GLU A 371 26.72 -18.16 -16.87
N LEU A 372 25.73 -17.74 -16.06
CA LEU A 372 25.91 -16.86 -14.90
C LEU A 372 25.33 -17.50 -13.63
N SER A 373 26.19 -17.86 -12.68
CA SER A 373 25.80 -18.51 -11.42
C SER A 373 25.77 -17.58 -10.20
N GLU A 374 25.81 -16.27 -10.41
CA GLU A 374 25.92 -15.27 -9.33
C GLU A 374 24.57 -14.85 -8.71
N TYR A 375 23.45 -15.19 -9.36
CA TYR A 375 22.09 -14.78 -9.00
C TYR A 375 21.45 -15.74 -8.00
N ASP A 376 20.59 -15.21 -7.12
CA ASP A 376 19.84 -16.04 -6.18
C ASP A 376 18.64 -16.75 -6.84
N TYR A 377 17.90 -17.53 -6.06
CA TYR A 377 16.76 -18.30 -6.57
C TYR A 377 15.67 -17.43 -7.19
N GLU A 378 15.33 -16.30 -6.56
CA GLU A 378 14.20 -15.46 -6.98
C GLU A 378 14.53 -14.67 -8.25
N ASP A 379 15.78 -14.25 -8.40
CA ASP A 379 16.29 -13.65 -9.63
C ASP A 379 16.19 -14.63 -10.80
N VAL A 380 16.73 -15.84 -10.64
CA VAL A 380 16.72 -16.87 -11.69
C VAL A 380 15.28 -17.29 -12.02
N LYS A 381 14.42 -17.44 -11.00
CA LYS A 381 12.99 -17.71 -11.18
C LYS A 381 12.31 -16.62 -12.00
N THR A 382 12.59 -15.36 -11.70
CA THR A 382 11.96 -14.23 -12.38
C THR A 382 12.26 -14.24 -13.87
N VAL A 383 13.52 -14.47 -14.28
CA VAL A 383 13.87 -14.59 -15.71
C VAL A 383 13.25 -15.84 -16.32
N PHE A 384 13.32 -16.97 -15.61
CA PHE A 384 12.80 -18.24 -16.10
C PHE A 384 11.31 -18.16 -16.42
N GLU A 385 10.51 -17.56 -15.53
CA GLU A 385 9.05 -17.49 -15.66
C GLU A 385 8.56 -16.45 -16.69
N ARG A 386 9.45 -15.66 -17.29
CA ARG A 386 9.13 -14.83 -18.46
C ARG A 386 8.81 -15.70 -19.67
N GLU A 387 9.60 -16.75 -19.86
CA GLU A 387 9.47 -17.67 -21.00
C GLU A 387 8.76 -18.98 -20.60
N CYS A 388 8.86 -19.42 -19.34
CA CYS A 388 8.36 -20.72 -18.90
C CYS A 388 7.16 -20.62 -17.94
N ALA A 389 6.20 -21.55 -18.07
CA ALA A 389 5.11 -21.70 -17.11
C ALA A 389 4.59 -23.15 -17.09
N LYS A 390 3.82 -23.49 -16.05
CA LYS A 390 3.10 -24.77 -15.97
C LYS A 390 1.63 -24.60 -16.34
N ILE A 391 1.11 -25.52 -17.13
CA ILE A 391 -0.32 -25.66 -17.41
C ILE A 391 -0.88 -26.80 -16.56
N MET A 392 -2.03 -26.57 -15.92
CA MET A 392 -2.64 -27.52 -15.00
C MET A 392 -3.49 -28.58 -15.72
N ASP A 393 -4.17 -28.21 -16.81
CA ASP A 393 -4.99 -29.12 -17.60
C ASP A 393 -4.91 -28.83 -19.13
N PRO A 394 -4.34 -29.73 -19.96
CA PRO A 394 -3.59 -30.92 -19.55
C PRO A 394 -2.31 -30.53 -18.81
N ILE A 395 -1.84 -31.38 -17.89
CA ILE A 395 -0.58 -31.13 -17.17
C ILE A 395 0.59 -31.10 -18.15
N MET A 396 1.18 -29.93 -18.35
CA MET A 396 2.37 -29.73 -19.18
C MET A 396 3.14 -28.47 -18.79
N TYR A 397 4.31 -28.28 -19.38
CA TYR A 397 5.12 -27.08 -19.21
C TYR A 397 5.32 -26.41 -20.55
N ILE A 398 5.05 -25.12 -20.60
CA ILE A 398 5.18 -24.31 -21.81
C ILE A 398 6.43 -23.46 -21.71
N GLN A 399 7.18 -23.37 -22.81
CA GLN A 399 8.21 -22.36 -23.02
C GLN A 399 7.84 -21.53 -24.25
N ASN A 400 7.81 -20.22 -24.12
CA ASN A 400 7.62 -19.29 -25.22
C ASN A 400 8.86 -18.41 -25.36
N SER A 401 9.59 -18.60 -26.46
CA SER A 401 10.75 -17.80 -26.79
C SER A 401 10.52 -17.16 -28.17
N ASN A 402 10.32 -15.83 -28.21
CA ASN A 402 10.06 -15.08 -29.45
C ASN A 402 8.93 -15.68 -30.31
N ASN A 403 7.75 -15.91 -29.72
CA ASN A 403 6.57 -16.51 -30.35
C ASN A 403 6.73 -17.98 -30.77
N ASN A 404 7.86 -18.62 -30.45
CA ASN A 404 8.01 -20.06 -30.59
C ASN A 404 7.59 -20.77 -29.29
N ILE A 405 6.42 -21.39 -29.34
CA ILE A 405 5.84 -22.14 -28.22
C ILE A 405 6.29 -23.59 -28.28
N VAL A 406 7.03 -24.04 -27.27
CA VAL A 406 7.45 -25.43 -27.09
C VAL A 406 6.78 -26.01 -25.85
N MET A 407 6.02 -27.09 -26.05
CA MET A 407 5.38 -27.83 -24.96
C MET A 407 6.24 -29.02 -24.53
N ARG A 408 6.44 -29.19 -23.22
CA ARG A 408 7.27 -30.25 -22.64
C ARG A 408 6.55 -30.98 -21.52
N ASN A 409 6.87 -32.26 -21.37
CA ASN A 409 6.58 -33.01 -20.15
C ASN A 409 7.65 -32.73 -19.08
N LYS A 410 7.44 -33.23 -17.85
CA LYS A 410 8.33 -32.97 -16.71
C LYS A 410 9.78 -33.41 -16.96
N GLU A 411 9.99 -34.57 -17.60
CA GLU A 411 11.33 -35.12 -17.88
C GLU A 411 12.08 -34.24 -18.89
N LYS A 412 11.47 -33.94 -20.03
CA LYS A 412 12.05 -33.07 -21.05
C LYS A 412 12.33 -31.66 -20.54
N LEU A 413 11.50 -31.15 -19.62
CA LEU A 413 11.75 -29.85 -18.98
C LEU A 413 13.01 -29.90 -18.10
N LYS A 414 13.12 -30.94 -17.27
CA LYS A 414 14.31 -31.14 -16.43
C LYS A 414 15.57 -31.25 -17.26
N ASP A 415 15.54 -32.07 -18.31
CA ASP A 415 16.68 -32.26 -19.20
C ASP A 415 17.07 -30.95 -19.90
N ALA A 416 16.09 -30.16 -20.34
CA ALA A 416 16.33 -28.90 -21.05
C ALA A 416 16.97 -27.81 -20.17
N PHE A 417 16.69 -27.81 -18.86
CA PHE A 417 17.09 -26.74 -17.94
C PHE A 417 17.95 -27.21 -16.76
N ALA A 418 18.51 -28.42 -16.83
CA ALA A 418 19.39 -28.98 -15.81
C ALA A 418 20.69 -28.17 -15.61
N ASN A 419 21.08 -27.39 -16.62
CA ASN A 419 22.24 -26.51 -16.62
C ASN A 419 22.01 -25.19 -15.87
N ILE A 420 20.77 -24.79 -15.61
CA ILE A 420 20.47 -23.55 -14.88
C ILE A 420 20.71 -23.78 -13.39
N LYS A 421 21.52 -22.91 -12.80
CA LYS A 421 21.86 -22.92 -11.37
C LYS A 421 21.61 -21.55 -10.76
N TYR A 422 21.52 -21.51 -9.44
CA TYR A 422 21.45 -20.28 -8.66
C TYR A 422 22.41 -20.38 -7.46
N LYS A 423 22.74 -19.24 -6.85
CA LYS A 423 23.55 -19.14 -5.64
C LYS A 423 22.67 -19.28 -4.41
N GLY A 424 22.68 -20.47 -3.81
CA GLY A 424 21.89 -20.80 -2.63
C GLY A 424 22.74 -20.94 -1.37
N PHE A 425 22.13 -20.79 -0.19
CA PHE A 425 22.81 -21.01 1.09
C PHE A 425 22.71 -22.48 1.51
N ASN A 426 23.87 -23.14 1.69
CA ASN A 426 23.93 -24.51 2.17
C ASN A 426 24.00 -24.53 3.71
N GLU A 427 22.87 -24.74 4.37
CA GLU A 427 22.78 -24.76 5.84
C GLU A 427 23.74 -25.75 6.52
N ARG A 428 24.06 -26.87 5.87
CA ARG A 428 24.95 -27.89 6.45
C ARG A 428 26.41 -27.47 6.46
N LYS A 429 26.81 -26.62 5.51
CA LYS A 429 28.19 -26.15 5.35
C LYS A 429 28.37 -24.70 5.81
N GLY A 430 27.28 -23.96 6.01
CA GLY A 430 27.31 -22.54 6.36
C GLY A 430 27.84 -21.65 5.25
N THR A 431 27.82 -22.10 3.99
CA THR A 431 28.40 -21.41 2.83
C THR A 431 27.41 -21.28 1.69
N HIS A 432 27.55 -20.24 0.88
CA HIS A 432 26.81 -20.13 -0.37
C HIS A 432 27.44 -21.04 -1.44
N GLU A 433 26.64 -21.84 -2.13
CA GLU A 433 27.05 -22.77 -3.17
C GLU A 433 26.11 -22.68 -4.39
N GLU A 434 26.57 -23.15 -5.54
CA GLU A 434 25.71 -23.29 -6.71
C GLU A 434 24.74 -24.47 -6.53
N MET A 435 23.45 -24.19 -6.71
CA MET A 435 22.37 -25.17 -6.54
C MET A 435 21.55 -25.32 -7.83
N PRO A 436 21.06 -26.53 -8.14
CA PRO A 436 20.29 -26.78 -9.36
C PRO A 436 18.89 -26.17 -9.28
N PHE A 437 18.57 -25.24 -10.18
CA PHE A 437 17.33 -24.46 -10.14
C PHE A 437 16.08 -25.31 -10.42
N ILE A 438 16.08 -26.10 -11.50
CA ILE A 438 14.85 -26.68 -12.05
C ILE A 438 14.15 -27.66 -11.09
N ASN A 439 14.91 -28.35 -10.25
CA ASN A 439 14.34 -29.30 -9.29
C ASN A 439 13.57 -28.59 -8.18
N GLU A 440 14.04 -27.42 -7.76
CA GLU A 440 13.39 -26.61 -6.73
C GLU A 440 12.18 -25.85 -7.28
N TRP A 441 12.31 -25.27 -8.48
CA TRP A 441 11.18 -24.65 -9.18
C TRP A 441 10.01 -25.61 -9.37
N LEU A 442 10.24 -26.89 -9.67
CA LEU A 442 9.19 -27.91 -9.80
C LEU A 442 8.43 -28.21 -8.49
N THR A 443 8.92 -27.75 -7.35
CA THR A 443 8.28 -27.89 -6.04
C THR A 443 7.85 -26.55 -5.42
N ASP A 444 8.11 -25.43 -6.10
CA ASP A 444 7.74 -24.09 -5.61
C ASP A 444 6.23 -23.88 -5.66
N THR A 445 5.64 -23.58 -4.50
CA THR A 445 4.21 -23.29 -4.37
C THR A 445 3.79 -21.97 -5.02
N ARG A 446 4.75 -21.08 -5.31
CA ARG A 446 4.58 -19.80 -5.99
C ARG A 446 5.02 -19.84 -7.45
N MET A 447 5.20 -21.02 -8.05
CA MET A 447 5.55 -21.11 -9.48
C MET A 447 4.44 -20.52 -10.36
N ARG A 448 4.81 -19.97 -11.52
CA ARG A 448 3.85 -19.48 -12.52
C ARG A 448 3.04 -20.63 -13.12
N THR A 449 1.72 -20.57 -12.94
CA THR A 449 0.77 -21.56 -13.46
C THR A 449 -0.41 -20.93 -14.19
N TYR A 450 -1.00 -21.70 -15.11
CA TYR A 450 -2.26 -21.41 -15.78
C TYR A 450 -3.17 -22.65 -15.70
N GLU A 451 -4.48 -22.45 -15.65
CA GLU A 451 -5.44 -23.55 -15.60
C GLU A 451 -5.42 -24.38 -16.88
N ARG A 452 -5.41 -23.69 -18.03
CA ARG A 452 -5.41 -24.31 -19.37
C ARG A 452 -4.68 -23.44 -20.38
N LEU A 453 -4.38 -24.02 -21.53
CA LEU A 453 -3.93 -23.31 -22.73
C LEU A 453 -5.09 -23.14 -23.71
N ASP A 454 -5.17 -22.00 -24.40
CA ASP A 454 -6.24 -21.73 -25.36
C ASP A 454 -5.79 -20.73 -26.43
N PHE A 455 -6.39 -20.79 -27.62
CA PHE A 455 -6.13 -19.86 -28.73
C PHE A 455 -7.17 -18.73 -28.66
N ILE A 456 -6.78 -17.59 -28.06
CA ILE A 456 -7.69 -16.48 -27.78
C ILE A 456 -7.20 -15.21 -28.49
N PRO A 457 -7.63 -14.94 -29.72
CA PRO A 457 -7.31 -13.70 -30.44
C PRO A 457 -8.11 -12.47 -29.95
N ALA A 458 -8.34 -12.38 -28.64
CA ALA A 458 -9.12 -11.37 -27.94
C ALA A 458 -8.58 -11.21 -26.51
N GLN A 459 -9.34 -10.53 -25.63
CA GLN A 459 -8.95 -10.39 -24.22
C GLN A 459 -8.81 -11.75 -23.54
N THR A 460 -7.59 -12.06 -23.10
CA THR A 460 -7.27 -13.33 -22.45
C THR A 460 -7.63 -13.29 -20.96
N PRO A 461 -8.39 -14.28 -20.44
CA PRO A 461 -8.56 -14.45 -19.00
C PRO A 461 -7.21 -14.66 -18.30
N ALA A 462 -7.02 -14.09 -17.11
CA ALA A 462 -5.74 -14.15 -16.39
C ALA A 462 -5.25 -15.57 -16.07
N ASN A 463 -6.17 -16.54 -15.95
CA ASN A 463 -5.89 -17.94 -15.65
C ASN A 463 -5.66 -18.82 -16.89
N VAL A 464 -5.71 -18.27 -18.10
CA VAL A 464 -5.54 -19.00 -19.36
C VAL A 464 -4.26 -18.56 -20.05
N TYR A 465 -3.42 -19.53 -20.44
CA TYR A 465 -2.27 -19.23 -21.28
C TYR A 465 -2.72 -19.08 -22.73
N ASN A 466 -2.58 -17.88 -23.29
CA ASN A 466 -2.94 -17.62 -24.68
C ASN A 466 -1.84 -18.09 -25.64
N ILE A 467 -2.19 -18.96 -26.59
CA ILE A 467 -1.27 -19.38 -27.65
C ILE A 467 -1.37 -18.52 -28.92
N TRP A 468 -2.29 -17.56 -28.97
CA TRP A 468 -2.33 -16.56 -30.03
C TRP A 468 -1.33 -15.44 -29.74
N THR A 469 -0.34 -15.27 -30.63
CA THR A 469 0.76 -14.30 -30.48
C THR A 469 0.60 -13.05 -31.34
N GLY A 470 -0.56 -12.87 -31.97
CA GLY A 470 -0.78 -11.81 -32.96
C GLY A 470 -0.49 -12.26 -34.39
N PHE A 471 -0.53 -11.29 -35.32
CA PHE A 471 -0.08 -11.47 -36.69
C PHE A 471 1.40 -11.09 -36.80
N ASP A 472 2.13 -11.71 -37.74
CA ASP A 472 3.55 -11.39 -37.98
C ASP A 472 3.78 -9.92 -38.37
N VAL A 473 2.77 -9.29 -38.96
CA VAL A 473 2.75 -7.85 -39.27
C VAL A 473 1.78 -7.13 -38.32
N PRO A 474 2.23 -6.16 -37.52
CA PRO A 474 1.33 -5.38 -36.67
C PRO A 474 0.34 -4.59 -37.52
N LEU A 475 -0.96 -4.84 -37.34
CA LEU A 475 -2.05 -4.16 -38.07
C LEU A 475 -2.11 -2.65 -37.79
N GLU A 476 -1.45 -2.19 -36.73
CA GLU A 476 -1.36 -0.78 -36.33
C GLU A 476 -0.14 -0.06 -36.92
N THR A 477 0.68 -0.73 -37.74
CA THR A 477 1.82 -0.08 -38.39
C THR A 477 1.29 1.03 -39.30
N PRO A 478 1.54 2.32 -38.98
CA PRO A 478 1.08 3.40 -39.83
C PRO A 478 1.78 3.25 -41.18
N LEU A 479 0.99 3.34 -42.25
CA LEU A 479 1.55 3.42 -43.58
C LEU A 479 2.42 4.68 -43.66
N PRO A 480 3.56 4.66 -44.39
CA PRO A 480 4.37 5.85 -44.62
C PRO A 480 3.52 7.05 -45.09
N ASP A 481 3.89 8.27 -44.70
CA ASP A 481 3.12 9.48 -45.05
C ASP A 481 3.00 9.70 -46.57
N ASP A 482 3.93 9.14 -47.35
CA ASP A 482 3.96 9.15 -48.81
C ASP A 482 3.34 7.89 -49.45
N PHE A 483 2.76 7.00 -48.64
CA PHE A 483 2.12 5.78 -49.14
C PHE A 483 0.78 6.10 -49.80
N ASN A 484 0.75 6.02 -51.13
CA ASN A 484 -0.50 6.10 -51.88
C ASN A 484 -1.03 4.69 -52.19
N ILE A 485 -2.17 4.34 -51.61
CA ILE A 485 -2.87 3.07 -51.89
C ILE A 485 -3.25 2.95 -53.36
N GLU A 486 -3.58 4.08 -53.99
CA GLU A 486 -3.96 4.10 -55.39
C GLU A 486 -2.76 3.79 -56.25
N ASP A 487 -1.53 4.21 -55.94
CA ASP A 487 -0.34 4.02 -56.80
C ASP A 487 0.47 2.75 -56.50
N ASN A 488 0.08 1.97 -55.49
CA ASN A 488 0.78 0.75 -55.14
C ASN A 488 0.40 -0.41 -56.08
N ASP A 489 1.35 -0.84 -56.93
CA ASP A 489 1.15 -1.91 -57.90
C ASP A 489 0.73 -3.26 -57.28
N TYR A 490 1.20 -3.58 -56.07
CA TYR A 490 0.82 -4.83 -55.40
C TYR A 490 -0.64 -4.78 -54.95
N ILE A 491 -1.08 -3.68 -54.36
CA ILE A 491 -2.47 -3.50 -53.93
C ILE A 491 -3.40 -3.47 -55.14
N ARG A 492 -3.04 -2.74 -56.20
CA ARG A 492 -3.81 -2.71 -57.46
C ARG A 492 -3.99 -4.13 -58.04
N ARG A 493 -2.91 -4.92 -58.08
CA ARG A 493 -2.96 -6.31 -58.58
C ARG A 493 -3.85 -7.19 -57.72
N TYR A 494 -3.72 -7.10 -56.40
CA TYR A 494 -4.54 -7.87 -55.46
C TYR A 494 -6.03 -7.53 -55.58
N LEU A 495 -6.40 -6.24 -55.59
CA LEU A 495 -7.80 -5.83 -55.74
C LEU A 495 -8.39 -6.26 -57.08
N LYS A 496 -7.62 -6.10 -58.17
CA LYS A 496 -8.01 -6.56 -59.50
C LYS A 496 -8.18 -8.09 -59.54
N HIS A 497 -7.37 -8.83 -58.80
CA HIS A 497 -7.49 -10.27 -58.71
C HIS A 497 -8.80 -10.69 -58.03
N ILE A 498 -9.17 -10.07 -56.90
CA ILE A 498 -10.50 -10.29 -56.26
C ILE A 498 -11.60 -10.06 -57.30
N ASP A 499 -11.57 -8.91 -57.99
CA ASP A 499 -12.61 -8.52 -58.92
C ASP A 499 -12.73 -9.52 -60.09
N MET A 500 -11.61 -10.05 -60.59
CA MET A 500 -11.57 -11.08 -61.64
C MET A 500 -12.16 -12.41 -61.20
N VAL A 501 -11.92 -12.83 -59.95
CA VAL A 501 -12.38 -14.13 -59.43
C VAL A 501 -13.90 -14.14 -59.20
N VAL A 502 -14.50 -13.00 -58.85
CA VAL A 502 -15.93 -12.95 -58.49
C VAL A 502 -16.83 -12.30 -59.53
N GLY A 503 -16.30 -11.47 -60.43
CA GLY A 503 -17.03 -10.87 -61.54
C GLY A 503 -18.18 -9.93 -61.15
N SER A 504 -18.31 -9.56 -59.87
CA SER A 504 -19.35 -8.69 -59.33
C SER A 504 -18.79 -7.78 -58.24
N ASP A 505 -19.00 -6.46 -58.40
CA ASP A 505 -18.54 -5.45 -57.45
C ASP A 505 -19.12 -5.64 -56.04
N GLU A 506 -20.37 -6.10 -55.96
CA GLU A 506 -21.05 -6.37 -54.68
C GLU A 506 -20.40 -7.54 -53.94
N ILE A 507 -20.12 -8.63 -54.66
CA ILE A 507 -19.48 -9.83 -54.09
C ILE A 507 -18.02 -9.54 -53.72
N SER A 508 -17.31 -8.79 -54.57
CA SER A 508 -15.94 -8.32 -54.31
C SER A 508 -15.87 -7.51 -53.02
N THR A 509 -16.79 -6.58 -52.84
CA THR A 509 -16.89 -5.77 -51.61
C THR A 509 -17.18 -6.64 -50.39
N TYR A 510 -18.08 -7.61 -50.50
CA TYR A 510 -18.39 -8.53 -49.42
C TYR A 510 -17.16 -9.36 -49.00
N ILE A 511 -16.40 -9.89 -49.96
CA ILE A 511 -15.17 -10.65 -49.68
C ILE A 511 -14.11 -9.77 -49.02
N LYS A 512 -13.90 -8.56 -49.51
CA LYS A 512 -12.98 -7.58 -48.90
C LYS A 512 -13.36 -7.32 -47.43
N CYS A 513 -14.65 -7.09 -47.15
CA CYS A 513 -15.16 -6.93 -45.79
C CYS A 513 -15.01 -8.20 -44.93
N TRP A 514 -15.21 -9.38 -45.51
CA TRP A 514 -15.05 -10.66 -44.82
C TRP A 514 -13.59 -10.93 -44.42
N ILE A 515 -12.64 -10.62 -45.31
CA ILE A 515 -11.19 -10.70 -45.03
C ILE A 515 -10.82 -9.66 -43.96
N ALA A 516 -11.26 -8.41 -44.13
CA ALA A 516 -11.01 -7.34 -43.16
C ALA A 516 -11.56 -7.70 -41.77
N HIS A 517 -12.72 -8.34 -41.67
CA HIS A 517 -13.28 -8.80 -40.40
C HIS A 517 -12.36 -9.80 -39.70
N LYS A 518 -11.76 -10.74 -40.41
CA LYS A 518 -10.83 -11.72 -39.82
C LYS A 518 -9.56 -11.06 -39.28
N LEU A 519 -9.05 -10.04 -39.96
CA LEU A 519 -7.85 -9.31 -39.55
C LEU A 519 -8.15 -8.36 -38.39
N GLN A 520 -9.23 -7.57 -38.49
CA GLN A 520 -9.58 -6.54 -37.51
C GLN A 520 -10.26 -7.11 -36.26
N LYS A 521 -10.94 -8.25 -36.36
CA LYS A 521 -11.70 -8.89 -35.28
C LYS A 521 -11.41 -10.40 -35.21
N PRO A 522 -10.16 -10.82 -35.01
CA PRO A 522 -9.78 -12.23 -35.07
C PRO A 522 -10.47 -13.10 -33.99
N GLY A 523 -10.91 -12.50 -32.88
CA GLY A 523 -11.76 -13.14 -31.86
C GLY A 523 -13.22 -13.40 -32.24
N VAL A 524 -13.70 -12.84 -33.35
CA VAL A 524 -15.09 -12.97 -33.78
C VAL A 524 -15.17 -13.92 -34.97
N LYS A 525 -15.89 -15.03 -34.80
CA LYS A 525 -16.10 -15.99 -35.89
C LYS A 525 -16.99 -15.36 -36.96
N THR A 526 -16.57 -15.43 -38.22
CA THR A 526 -17.39 -14.98 -39.36
C THR A 526 -18.65 -15.82 -39.53
N CYS A 527 -18.65 -17.06 -39.03
CA CYS A 527 -19.75 -18.03 -39.19
C CYS A 527 -20.17 -18.27 -40.66
N VAL A 528 -19.30 -17.91 -41.61
CA VAL A 528 -19.50 -18.03 -43.06
C VAL A 528 -18.25 -18.64 -43.67
N CYS A 529 -18.45 -19.70 -44.46
CA CYS A 529 -17.43 -20.32 -45.30
C CYS A 529 -17.67 -19.89 -46.76
N LEU A 530 -16.63 -19.40 -47.43
CA LEU A 530 -16.69 -19.00 -48.84
C LEU A 530 -16.26 -20.17 -49.71
N LEU A 531 -17.09 -20.54 -50.68
CA LEU A 531 -16.77 -21.57 -51.67
C LEU A 531 -16.55 -20.91 -53.03
N PHE A 532 -15.32 -20.97 -53.53
CA PHE A 532 -14.96 -20.58 -54.89
C PHE A 532 -14.92 -21.84 -55.76
N TYR A 533 -15.55 -21.78 -56.93
CA TYR A 533 -15.63 -22.91 -57.84
C TYR A 533 -15.63 -22.42 -59.29
N SER A 534 -14.71 -22.96 -60.09
CA SER A 534 -14.66 -22.82 -61.54
C SER A 534 -14.74 -24.18 -62.23
N ILE A 535 -15.25 -24.16 -63.46
CA ILE A 535 -15.27 -25.32 -64.36
C ILE A 535 -13.92 -25.43 -65.11
N GLU A 536 -13.18 -24.33 -65.22
CA GLU A 536 -11.90 -24.23 -65.93
C GLU A 536 -10.73 -24.08 -64.94
N GLU A 537 -9.58 -24.71 -65.23
CA GLU A 537 -8.36 -24.52 -64.44
C GLU A 537 -7.70 -23.17 -64.74
N GLY A 538 -6.98 -22.60 -63.77
CA GLY A 538 -6.21 -21.35 -63.95
C GLY A 538 -7.01 -20.06 -63.75
N THR A 539 -8.24 -20.15 -63.25
CA THR A 539 -9.13 -19.01 -62.94
C THR A 539 -8.78 -18.26 -61.65
N GLY A 540 -7.74 -18.67 -60.92
CA GLY A 540 -7.30 -18.01 -59.69
C GLY A 540 -7.92 -18.56 -58.41
N ASP A 541 -8.67 -19.67 -58.50
CA ASP A 541 -9.38 -20.29 -57.38
C ASP A 541 -8.47 -20.76 -56.23
N LYS A 542 -7.14 -20.80 -56.45
CA LYS A 542 -6.12 -21.00 -55.40
C LYS A 542 -5.81 -19.71 -54.63
N TYR A 543 -6.85 -18.94 -54.33
CA TYR A 543 -6.81 -17.68 -53.59
C TYR A 543 -6.23 -17.82 -52.16
N SER A 544 -6.18 -19.05 -51.63
CA SER A 544 -5.72 -19.34 -50.27
C SER A 544 -4.23 -19.03 -50.01
N ILE A 545 -3.38 -19.09 -51.04
CA ILE A 545 -1.92 -19.05 -50.88
C ILE A 545 -1.41 -17.63 -50.50
N GLU A 546 -1.99 -16.56 -51.05
CA GLU A 546 -1.51 -15.19 -50.80
C GLU A 546 -1.88 -14.63 -49.40
N LEU A 547 -2.94 -15.15 -48.77
CA LEU A 547 -3.35 -14.77 -47.41
C LEU A 547 -2.55 -15.49 -46.32
N GLU A 548 -2.16 -16.74 -46.57
CA GLU A 548 -1.32 -17.54 -45.68
C GLU A 548 0.10 -16.94 -45.54
N GLU A 549 0.71 -16.51 -46.66
CA GLU A 549 2.06 -15.95 -46.68
C GLU A 549 2.16 -14.58 -45.96
N ASN A 550 1.09 -13.78 -45.94
CA ASN A 550 1.10 -12.44 -45.35
C ASN A 550 0.68 -12.39 -43.87
N THR A 551 0.02 -13.43 -43.37
CA THR A 551 -0.51 -13.45 -41.99
C THR A 551 0.30 -14.33 -41.03
N GLY A 552 1.15 -15.23 -41.54
CA GLY A 552 1.95 -16.15 -40.72
C GLY A 552 1.15 -17.23 -40.00
N ILE A 553 -0.17 -17.27 -40.21
CA ILE A 553 -1.09 -18.19 -39.57
C ILE A 553 -1.59 -19.19 -40.62
N TYR A 554 -1.44 -20.49 -40.34
CA TYR A 554 -2.02 -21.55 -41.16
C TYR A 554 -3.55 -21.45 -41.12
N TYR A 555 -4.13 -20.87 -42.16
CA TYR A 555 -5.55 -21.05 -42.46
C TYR A 555 -5.70 -22.39 -43.18
N VAL A 556 -6.11 -23.43 -42.48
CA VAL A 556 -6.68 -24.59 -43.18
C VAL A 556 -8.08 -24.16 -43.63
N LEU A 557 -8.18 -23.72 -44.89
CA LEU A 557 -9.45 -23.44 -45.56
C LEU A 557 -10.17 -24.74 -45.96
#